data_AF-A0A961JCB6-F1
#
_entry.id   AF-A0A961JCB6-F1
#
_cell.length_a   1.000
_cell.length_b   1.000
_cell.length_c   1.000
_cell.angle_alpha   90.00
_cell.angle_beta   90.00
_cell.angle_gamma   90.00
#
_symmetry.space_group_name_H-M   'P 1'
#
loop_
_entity.id
_entity.type
_entity.pdbx_description
1 polymer ?
#
loop_
_entity_poly.entity_id
_entity_poly.type
_entity_poly.pdbx_seq_one_letter_code
_entity_poly.pdbx_strand_id
1 'polypeptide(L)'
;MGDDTDGSPEAALGALDEDESRRAGFFGRLIGALSPTDVGEETPADPTPASDGTATPVPGMVNLRRMRVEDVMLPKAEIVSVSEDISKDDLVEVFRSSGLTRVPVFRGT
;
A
#
# COMPACT_ATOMS: atom_id res chain seq x y z
N MET A 1 30.87 35.14 -4.91
CA MET A 1 29.68 34.28 -5.01
C MET A 1 30.03 32.92 -4.44
N GLY A 2 29.71 32.69 -3.16
CA GLY A 2 29.64 31.38 -2.53
C GLY A 2 28.24 31.31 -1.93
N ASP A 3 27.45 30.36 -2.42
CA ASP A 3 26.00 30.24 -2.17
C ASP A 3 25.75 29.53 -0.83
N ASP A 4 24.85 30.11 -0.05
CA ASP A 4 24.36 29.60 1.22
C ASP A 4 23.32 28.49 0.95
N THR A 5 23.56 27.28 1.45
CA THR A 5 22.48 26.31 1.70
C THR A 5 22.65 25.67 3.07
N ASP A 6 22.11 26.38 4.06
CA ASP A 6 21.30 25.90 5.17
C ASP A 6 21.47 24.39 5.50
N GLY A 7 22.55 24.09 6.23
CA GLY A 7 22.74 22.80 6.88
C GLY A 7 21.67 22.62 7.95
N SER A 8 20.74 21.70 7.70
CA SER A 8 19.60 21.37 8.56
C SER A 8 19.99 21.22 10.04
N PRO A 9 19.46 22.05 10.95
CA PRO A 9 19.45 21.76 12.38
C PRO A 9 18.18 20.97 12.76
N GLU A 10 18.20 20.30 13.90
CA GLU A 10 17.06 19.65 14.57
C GLU A 10 16.64 18.23 14.13
N ALA A 11 17.57 17.27 14.19
CA ALA A 11 17.24 15.84 14.31
C ALA A 11 17.49 15.27 15.72
N ALA A 12 17.47 16.12 16.76
CA ALA A 12 17.74 15.67 18.13
C ALA A 12 17.06 16.56 19.20
N LEU A 13 15.74 16.66 19.16
CA LEU A 13 14.98 17.01 20.37
C LEU A 13 14.92 15.76 21.26
N GLY A 14 15.95 15.60 22.09
CA GLY A 14 15.95 14.64 23.19
C GLY A 14 14.78 14.92 24.12
N ALA A 15 13.99 13.89 24.37
CA ALA A 15 12.95 13.91 25.39
C ALA A 15 13.63 14.06 26.77
N LEU A 16 13.15 15.03 27.54
CA LEU A 16 13.55 15.30 28.92
C LEU A 16 13.31 14.07 29.80
N ASP A 17 14.37 13.61 30.46
CA ASP A 17 14.28 12.76 31.64
C ASP A 17 13.87 13.63 32.84
N GLU A 18 12.62 13.49 33.28
CA GLU A 18 12.19 13.87 34.63
C GLU A 18 11.69 12.61 35.34
N ASP A 19 12.60 11.98 36.08
CA ASP A 19 12.29 10.93 37.06
C ASP A 19 11.68 11.59 38.31
N GLU A 20 10.37 11.43 38.51
CA GLU A 20 9.81 10.90 39.77
C GLU A 20 8.29 10.81 39.71
N SER A 21 7.76 9.61 39.48
CA SER A 21 6.98 8.86 40.48
C SER A 21 6.00 7.85 39.84
N ARG A 22 6.24 6.58 40.20
CA ARG A 22 5.40 5.38 40.02
C ARG A 22 5.25 4.89 38.58
N ARG A 23 6.07 3.88 38.25
CA ARG A 23 5.89 2.92 37.16
C ARG A 23 4.47 2.33 37.16
N ALA A 24 3.54 3.00 36.48
CA ALA A 24 2.40 2.34 35.88
C ALA A 24 2.93 1.67 34.61
N GLY A 25 3.33 0.39 34.74
CA GLY A 25 3.91 -0.37 33.63
C GLY A 25 2.96 -0.52 32.45
N PHE A 26 3.48 -1.10 31.36
CA PHE A 26 2.77 -1.35 30.10
C PHE A 26 1.38 -2.01 30.25
N PHE A 27 1.15 -2.77 31.32
CA PHE A 27 -0.13 -3.42 31.62
C PHE A 27 -1.22 -2.46 32.11
N GLY A 28 -0.87 -1.32 32.73
CA GLY A 28 -1.85 -0.33 33.20
C GLY A 28 -2.55 0.40 32.06
N ARG A 29 -1.84 0.60 30.94
CA ARG A 29 -2.41 1.22 29.72
C ARG A 29 -3.43 0.32 29.02
N LEU A 30 -3.28 -1.00 29.12
CA LEU A 30 -4.19 -1.95 28.48
C LEU A 30 -5.50 -2.12 29.27
N ILE A 31 -5.45 -1.98 30.59
CA ILE A 31 -6.64 -2.07 31.47
C ILE A 31 -7.39 -0.74 31.53
N GLY A 32 -6.68 0.40 31.45
CA GLY A 32 -7.30 1.73 31.41
C GLY A 32 -8.16 1.99 30.17
N ALA A 33 -7.85 1.35 29.04
CA ALA A 33 -8.61 1.47 27.80
C ALA A 33 -9.93 0.66 27.80
N LEU A 34 -10.19 -0.15 28.84
CA LEU A 34 -11.35 -1.05 28.93
C LEU A 34 -12.32 -0.65 30.06
N SER A 35 -12.12 0.48 30.75
CA SER A 35 -12.98 0.92 31.84
C SER A 35 -14.02 1.93 31.35
N PRO A 36 -15.32 1.57 31.25
CA PRO A 36 -16.36 2.47 30.80
C PRO A 36 -17.09 3.02 32.02
N THR A 37 -16.60 4.12 32.59
CA THR A 37 -17.40 5.00 33.47
C THR A 37 -16.60 6.25 33.80
N ASP A 38 -16.86 7.34 33.09
CA ASP A 38 -17.39 8.53 33.75
C ASP A 38 -18.25 9.34 32.76
N VAL A 39 -19.39 9.81 33.25
CA VAL A 39 -20.54 10.31 32.49
C VAL A 39 -20.49 11.83 32.45
N GLY A 40 -20.63 12.43 31.27
CA GLY A 40 -20.81 13.88 31.10
C GLY A 40 -21.54 14.18 29.81
N GLU A 41 -22.86 14.38 29.95
CA GLU A 41 -23.83 15.08 29.08
C GLU A 41 -23.50 15.33 27.60
N GLU A 42 -24.24 14.68 26.70
CA GLU A 42 -25.24 15.31 25.81
C GLU A 42 -25.78 14.26 24.83
N THR A 43 -27.10 14.06 24.83
CA THR A 43 -27.80 13.24 23.84
C THR A 43 -27.82 13.98 22.49
N PRO A 44 -27.37 13.33 21.41
CA PRO A 44 -28.22 13.27 20.23
C PRO A 44 -28.29 11.86 19.66
N ALA A 45 -29.54 11.43 19.42
CA ALA A 45 -29.97 10.35 18.54
C ALA A 45 -28.99 9.19 18.28
N ASP A 46 -29.25 8.10 18.99
CA ASP A 46 -28.74 6.75 18.75
C ASP A 46 -28.81 6.38 17.25
N PRO A 47 -27.68 6.20 16.54
CA PRO A 47 -27.64 5.24 15.46
C PRO A 47 -27.32 3.89 16.12
N THR A 48 -28.36 3.09 16.39
CA THR A 48 -28.20 1.64 16.54
C THR A 48 -27.17 1.17 15.51
N PRO A 49 -26.07 0.50 15.89
CA PRO A 49 -25.20 -0.12 14.91
C PRO A 49 -26.00 -1.27 14.32
N ALA A 50 -26.66 -1.01 13.19
CA ALA A 50 -27.16 -2.05 12.31
C ALA A 50 -25.93 -2.82 11.81
N SER A 51 -25.46 -3.77 12.63
CA SER A 51 -24.52 -4.81 12.25
C SER A 51 -25.28 -5.81 11.39
N ASP A 52 -25.71 -5.38 10.20
CA ASP A 52 -26.26 -6.27 9.18
C ASP A 52 -25.95 -5.78 7.75
N GLY A 53 -24.82 -5.09 7.62
CA GLY A 53 -24.08 -5.07 6.36
C GLY A 53 -23.05 -6.18 6.43
N THR A 54 -23.28 -7.30 5.75
CA THR A 54 -22.19 -8.21 5.34
C THR A 54 -21.20 -7.38 4.53
N ALA A 55 -20.26 -6.73 5.20
CA ALA A 55 -19.18 -6.01 4.56
C ALA A 55 -18.35 -7.08 3.87
N THR A 56 -18.53 -7.21 2.55
CA THR A 56 -17.70 -8.07 1.73
C THR A 56 -16.26 -7.69 2.02
N PRO A 57 -15.43 -8.60 2.58
CA PRO A 57 -14.06 -8.25 2.90
C PRO A 57 -13.37 -7.90 1.59
N VAL A 58 -13.13 -6.61 1.36
CA VAL A 58 -12.35 -6.14 0.22
C VAL A 58 -10.96 -6.75 0.43
N PRO A 59 -10.50 -7.64 -0.47
CA PRO A 59 -9.21 -8.26 -0.29
C PRO A 59 -8.15 -7.15 -0.26
N GLY A 60 -7.54 -6.91 0.90
CA GLY A 60 -6.40 -6.02 0.99
C GLY A 60 -5.18 -6.61 0.26
N MET A 61 -4.04 -5.93 0.32
CA MET A 61 -2.79 -6.39 -0.31
C MET A 61 -2.30 -7.77 0.18
N VAL A 62 -2.90 -8.31 1.24
CA VAL A 62 -2.61 -9.66 1.77
C VAL A 62 -2.82 -10.75 0.71
N ASN A 63 -3.70 -10.55 -0.28
CA ASN A 63 -3.87 -11.49 -1.38
C ASN A 63 -2.59 -11.62 -2.24
N LEU A 64 -1.88 -10.50 -2.49
CA LEU A 64 -0.67 -10.50 -3.32
C LEU A 64 0.44 -11.38 -2.74
N ARG A 65 0.51 -11.53 -1.40
CA ARG A 65 1.47 -12.44 -0.74
C ARG A 65 1.15 -13.93 -0.99
N ARG A 66 -0.10 -14.25 -1.33
CA ARG A 66 -0.56 -15.61 -1.57
C ARG A 66 -0.57 -15.99 -3.06
N MET A 67 -0.62 -15.00 -3.95
CA MET A 67 -0.57 -15.21 -5.40
C MET A 67 0.85 -15.50 -5.86
N ARG A 68 0.96 -16.40 -6.83
CA ARG A 68 2.21 -16.69 -7.56
C ARG A 68 2.21 -15.93 -8.89
N VAL A 69 3.33 -15.97 -9.60
CA VAL A 69 3.44 -15.32 -10.92
C VAL A 69 2.46 -15.98 -11.91
N GLU A 70 2.31 -17.29 -11.83
CA GLU A 70 1.39 -18.05 -12.67
C GLU A 70 -0.09 -17.68 -12.50
N ASP A 71 -0.48 -17.15 -11.34
CA ASP A 71 -1.86 -16.75 -11.05
C ASP A 71 -2.22 -15.39 -11.69
N VAL A 72 -1.22 -14.65 -12.18
CA VAL A 72 -1.38 -13.31 -12.76
C VAL A 72 -0.76 -13.16 -14.15
N MET A 73 -0.01 -14.15 -14.64
CA MET A 73 0.66 -14.08 -15.94
C MET A 73 -0.32 -14.22 -17.10
N LEU A 74 0.03 -13.62 -18.25
CA LEU A 74 -0.63 -13.89 -19.52
C LEU A 74 -0.17 -15.24 -20.10
N PRO A 75 -1.09 -16.11 -20.55
CA PRO A 75 -0.74 -17.32 -21.29
C PRO A 75 0.04 -17.01 -22.57
N LYS A 76 1.01 -17.85 -22.93
CA LYS A 76 1.86 -17.64 -24.12
C LYS A 76 1.06 -17.41 -25.41
N ALA A 77 -0.06 -18.12 -25.58
CA ALA A 77 -0.92 -18.00 -26.75
C ALA A 77 -1.62 -16.63 -26.88
N GLU A 78 -1.72 -15.89 -25.77
CA GLU A 78 -2.36 -14.57 -25.71
C GLU A 78 -1.34 -13.41 -25.80
N ILE A 79 -0.04 -13.70 -25.76
CA ILE A 79 1.01 -12.68 -25.83
C ILE A 79 1.21 -12.22 -27.28
N VAL A 80 0.93 -10.95 -27.53
CA VAL A 80 1.37 -10.26 -28.76
C VAL A 80 2.89 -10.22 -28.79
N SER A 81 3.50 -10.88 -29.76
CA SER A 81 4.95 -10.98 -29.93
C SER A 81 5.34 -10.89 -31.40
N VAL A 82 6.61 -10.57 -31.66
CA VAL A 82 7.14 -10.40 -33.02
C VAL A 82 8.35 -11.30 -33.26
N SER A 83 8.54 -11.70 -34.51
CA SER A 83 9.75 -12.43 -34.92
C SER A 83 10.98 -11.52 -34.86
N GLU A 84 12.16 -12.08 -34.63
CA GLU A 84 13.42 -11.33 -34.68
C GLU A 84 13.73 -10.70 -36.05
N ASP A 85 13.21 -11.30 -37.13
CA ASP A 85 13.44 -10.85 -38.50
C ASP A 85 12.38 -9.84 -39.00
N ILE A 86 11.53 -9.31 -38.12
CA ILE A 86 10.46 -8.36 -38.49
C ILE A 86 11.05 -7.06 -39.10
N SER A 87 10.36 -6.50 -40.09
CA SER A 87 10.74 -5.20 -40.65
C SER A 87 10.48 -4.07 -39.66
N LYS A 88 11.22 -2.96 -39.79
CA LYS A 88 11.02 -1.78 -38.92
C LYS A 88 9.62 -1.20 -39.05
N ASP A 89 9.09 -1.14 -40.27
CA ASP A 89 7.81 -0.49 -40.53
C ASP A 89 6.65 -1.33 -39.97
N ASP A 90 6.72 -2.66 -40.12
CA ASP A 90 5.75 -3.57 -39.51
C ASP A 90 5.82 -3.54 -37.98
N LEU A 91 7.04 -3.46 -37.41
CA LEU A 91 7.21 -3.35 -35.96
C LEU A 91 6.57 -2.07 -35.40
N VAL A 92 6.74 -0.93 -36.08
CA VAL A 92 6.12 0.34 -35.69
C VAL A 92 4.59 0.22 -35.71
N GLU A 93 4.03 -0.50 -36.69
CA GLU A 93 2.59 -0.70 -36.78
C GLU A 93 2.06 -1.59 -35.64
N VAL A 94 2.80 -2.63 -35.24
CA VAL A 94 2.46 -3.44 -34.05
C VAL A 94 2.39 -2.58 -32.79
N PHE A 95 3.36 -1.68 -32.58
CA PHE A 95 3.33 -0.77 -31.43
C PHE A 95 2.13 0.19 -31.46
N ARG A 96 1.81 0.77 -32.63
CA ARG A 96 0.67 1.70 -32.79
C ARG A 96 -0.67 1.04 -32.56
N SER A 97 -0.86 -0.17 -33.09
CA SER A 97 -2.13 -0.90 -33.02
C SER A 97 -2.35 -1.58 -31.67
N SER A 98 -1.29 -2.08 -31.02
CA SER A 98 -1.40 -2.76 -29.72
C SER A 98 -1.46 -1.82 -28.52
N GLY A 99 -0.88 -0.62 -28.62
CA GLY A 99 -0.74 0.31 -27.50
C GLY A 99 0.20 -0.18 -26.38
N LEU A 100 0.96 -1.26 -26.61
CA LEU A 100 1.88 -1.83 -25.64
C LEU A 100 3.18 -1.02 -25.60
N THR A 101 3.75 -0.84 -24.41
CA THR A 101 5.07 -0.18 -24.25
C THR A 101 6.24 -1.15 -24.46
N ARG A 102 5.98 -2.46 -24.40
CA ARG A 102 6.97 -3.53 -24.54
C ARG A 102 6.35 -4.66 -25.34
N VAL A 103 7.10 -5.19 -26.30
CA VAL A 103 6.68 -6.33 -27.13
C VAL A 103 7.82 -7.35 -27.11
N PRO A 104 7.57 -8.60 -26.69
CA PRO A 104 8.56 -9.66 -26.74
C PRO A 104 8.97 -9.98 -28.18
N VAL A 105 10.25 -10.26 -28.37
CA VAL A 105 10.84 -10.71 -29.63
C VAL A 105 11.24 -12.17 -29.47
N PHE A 106 10.83 -13.03 -30.39
CA PHE A 106 11.18 -14.46 -30.38
C PHE A 106 12.14 -14.82 -31.53
N ARG A 107 12.95 -15.85 -31.30
CA ARG A 107 13.84 -16.50 -32.29
C ARG A 107 13.50 -17.98 -32.36
N GLY A 108 13.15 -18.47 -33.54
CA GLY A 108 12.79 -19.89 -33.76
C GLY A 108 11.54 -20.33 -32.99
N THR A 109 11.43 -21.65 -32.79
CA THR A 109 10.40 -22.32 -31.97
C THR A 109 11.02 -23.04 -30.79
#